data_AF-A0A428KTN4-F1
#
_entry.id   AF-A0A428KTN4-F1
#
_cell.length_a   1.000
_cell.length_b   1.000
_cell.length_c   1.000
_cell.angle_alpha   90.00
_cell.angle_beta   90.00
_cell.angle_gamma   90.00
#
_symmetry.space_group_name_H-M   'P 1'
#
loop_
_entity.id
_entity.type
_entity.pdbx_description
1 polymer ?
#
loop_
_entity_poly.entity_id
_entity_poly.type
_entity_poly.pdbx_seq_one_letter_code
_entity_poly.pdbx_strand_id
1 'polypeptide(L)'
;MKAPLFHPGQEVVCTNDDFTLLLAQNPNIQTPKRGPIYTVRDIYDTHNGFGITLTQINNAAVAPGFPEANFHESRFALVPPVEKIDISAAIEEVVLA
;
A
#
# COMPACT_ATOMS: atom_id res chain seq x y z
N MET A 1 15.97 -3.86 -17.76
CA MET A 1 15.21 -3.77 -16.49
C MET A 1 13.87 -3.13 -16.77
N LYS A 2 12.79 -3.61 -16.14
CA LYS A 2 11.46 -2.99 -16.27
C LYS A 2 11.48 -1.65 -15.51
N ALA A 3 10.65 -0.68 -15.86
CA ALA A 3 10.48 0.52 -15.06
C ALA A 3 9.62 0.21 -13.81
N PRO A 4 9.80 0.94 -12.69
CA PRO A 4 8.92 0.80 -11.53
C PRO A 4 7.48 1.15 -11.91
N LEU A 5 6.52 0.46 -11.29
CA LEU A 5 5.09 0.67 -11.50
C LEU A 5 4.60 1.98 -10.87
N PHE A 6 5.29 2.43 -9.83
CA PHE A 6 4.91 3.60 -9.05
C PHE A 6 6.02 4.65 -9.00
N HIS A 7 5.71 5.79 -8.39
CA HIS A 7 6.66 6.87 -8.10
C HIS A 7 6.45 7.40 -6.67
N PRO A 8 7.50 7.98 -6.04
CA PRO A 8 7.35 8.64 -4.74
C PRO A 8 6.24 9.70 -4.73
N GLY A 9 5.49 9.78 -3.64
CA GLY A 9 4.32 10.64 -3.47
C GLY A 9 3.01 10.05 -4.01
N GLN A 10 3.05 8.92 -4.72
CA GLN A 10 1.87 8.30 -5.30
C GLN A 10 1.03 7.55 -4.26
N GLU A 11 -0.29 7.66 -4.36
CA GLU A 11 -1.22 6.86 -3.55
C GLU A 11 -1.44 5.47 -4.15
N VAL A 12 -1.38 4.46 -3.30
CA VAL A 12 -1.54 3.04 -3.65
C VAL A 12 -2.38 2.32 -2.61
N VAL A 13 -3.05 1.25 -3.03
CA VAL A 13 -3.76 0.32 -2.15
C VAL A 13 -3.09 -1.04 -2.21
N CYS A 14 -2.91 -1.69 -1.06
CA CYS A 14 -2.44 -3.08 -1.04
C CYS A 14 -3.58 -3.99 -1.53
N THR A 15 -3.36 -4.73 -2.61
CA THR A 15 -4.32 -5.68 -3.19
C THR A 15 -4.09 -7.11 -2.72
N ASN A 16 -2.86 -7.42 -2.25
CA ASN A 16 -2.50 -8.72 -1.72
C ASN A 16 -1.63 -8.58 -0.46
N ASP A 17 -2.29 -8.71 0.68
CA ASP A 17 -1.73 -8.67 2.04
C ASP A 17 -1.20 -10.03 2.55
N ASP A 18 -1.12 -11.04 1.68
CA ASP A 18 -0.49 -12.34 1.99
C ASP A 18 1.04 -12.21 1.95
N PHE A 19 1.59 -11.53 2.94
CA PHE A 19 3.03 -11.48 3.20
C PHE A 19 3.48 -12.79 3.83
N THR A 20 4.69 -13.25 3.48
CA THR A 20 5.24 -14.51 4.00
C THR A 20 5.15 -14.52 5.54
N LEU A 21 4.83 -15.70 6.10
CA LEU A 21 4.65 -15.86 7.54
C LEU A 21 5.85 -15.32 8.34
N LEU A 22 7.06 -15.47 7.81
CA LEU A 22 8.31 -14.96 8.39
C LEU A 22 8.34 -13.42 8.51
N LEU A 23 7.84 -12.70 7.50
CA LEU A 23 7.74 -11.24 7.56
C LEU A 23 6.67 -10.80 8.57
N ALA A 24 5.54 -11.50 8.59
CA ALA A 24 4.45 -11.21 9.53
C ALA A 24 4.82 -11.49 10.99
N GLN A 25 5.76 -12.42 11.23
CA GLN A 25 6.26 -12.77 12.56
C GLN A 25 7.39 -11.86 13.05
N ASN A 26 7.98 -11.04 12.19
CA ASN A 26 9.03 -10.11 12.62
C ASN A 26 8.39 -8.89 13.31
N PRO A 27 8.58 -8.68 14.62
CA PRO A 27 7.96 -7.57 15.34
C PRO A 27 8.46 -6.18 14.88
N ASN A 28 9.59 -6.13 14.18
CA ASN A 28 10.14 -4.89 13.62
C ASN A 28 9.57 -4.54 12.24
N ILE A 29 8.67 -5.37 11.69
CA ILE A 29 8.07 -5.17 10.36
C ILE A 29 6.56 -5.07 10.49
N GLN A 30 6.02 -3.91 10.11
CA GLN A 30 4.60 -3.69 9.93
C GLN A 30 4.23 -4.00 8.48
N THR A 31 3.42 -5.02 8.26
CA THR A 31 2.96 -5.39 6.92
C THR A 31 1.70 -4.60 6.53
N PRO A 32 1.63 -4.04 5.30
CA PRO A 32 0.45 -3.33 4.86
C PRO A 32 -0.75 -4.28 4.79
N LYS A 33 -1.91 -3.78 5.21
CA LYS A 33 -3.19 -4.49 5.10
C LYS A 33 -3.92 -4.09 3.84
N ARG A 34 -4.79 -4.99 3.36
CA ARG A 34 -5.73 -4.71 2.26
C ARG A 34 -6.76 -3.68 2.70
N GLY A 35 -7.05 -2.70 1.85
CA GLY A 35 -8.08 -1.68 2.08
C GLY A 35 -7.54 -0.26 2.30
N PRO A 36 -6.67 0.00 3.30
CA PRO A 36 -6.11 1.33 3.50
C PRO A 36 -5.33 1.84 2.29
N ILE A 37 -5.39 3.16 2.11
CA ILE A 37 -4.57 3.87 1.13
C ILE A 37 -3.24 4.23 1.78
N TYR A 38 -2.16 3.95 1.06
CA TYR A 38 -0.80 4.27 1.46
C TYR A 38 -0.16 5.20 0.43
N THR A 39 0.85 5.94 0.86
CA THR A 39 1.63 6.83 -0.01
C THR A 39 3.02 6.25 -0.19
N VAL A 40 3.42 6.02 -1.44
CA VAL A 40 4.78 5.57 -1.80
C VAL A 40 5.77 6.63 -1.32
N ARG A 41 6.68 6.24 -0.45
CA ARG A 41 7.73 7.13 0.07
C ARG A 41 8.99 7.05 -0.79
N ASP A 42 9.43 5.83 -1.10
CA ASP A 42 10.65 5.57 -1.86
C ASP A 42 10.58 4.22 -2.56
N ILE A 43 11.40 4.04 -3.60
CA ILE A 43 11.45 2.87 -4.46
C ILE A 43 12.88 2.36 -4.55
N TYR A 44 13.05 1.06 -4.33
CA TYR A 44 14.35 0.40 -4.30
C TYR A 44 14.41 -0.69 -5.37
N ASP A 45 15.54 -0.75 -6.07
CA ASP A 45 15.88 -1.88 -6.92
C ASP A 45 16.09 -3.12 -6.06
N THR A 46 15.45 -4.22 -6.45
CA THR A 46 15.65 -5.54 -5.87
C THR A 46 16.10 -6.50 -6.97
N HIS A 47 16.63 -7.66 -6.57
CA HIS A 47 17.11 -8.65 -7.54
C HIS A 47 16.04 -9.12 -8.54
N ASN A 48 14.74 -9.01 -8.21
CA ASN A 48 13.62 -9.51 -9.02
C ASN A 48 12.59 -8.44 -9.43
N GLY A 49 12.87 -7.15 -9.21
CA GLY A 49 11.90 -6.08 -9.48
C GLY A 49 12.09 -4.89 -8.55
N PHE A 50 10.99 -4.22 -8.19
CA PHE A 50 11.05 -3.05 -7.32
C PHE A 50 10.35 -3.31 -5.98
N GLY A 51 11.00 -2.85 -4.92
CA GLY A 51 10.43 -2.74 -3.60
C GLY A 51 10.00 -1.31 -3.33
N ILE A 52 8.82 -1.12 -2.74
CA ILE A 52 8.35 0.19 -2.30
C ILE A 52 8.35 0.28 -0.78
N THR A 53 8.63 1.47 -0.26
CA THR A 53 8.38 1.82 1.13
C THR A 53 7.21 2.79 1.21
N LEU A 54 6.47 2.76 2.32
CA LEU A 54 5.22 3.50 2.47
C LEU A 54 5.35 4.51 3.59
N THR A 55 4.83 5.73 3.39
CA THR A 55 4.96 6.82 4.38
C THR A 55 4.28 6.48 5.72
N GLN A 56 3.18 5.72 5.67
CA GLN A 56 2.39 5.34 6.84
C GLN A 56 2.96 4.13 7.60
N ILE A 57 4.01 3.49 7.08
CA ILE A 57 4.60 2.28 7.66
C ILE A 57 6.09 2.53 7.88
N ASN A 58 6.55 2.45 9.13
CA ASN A 58 7.96 2.63 9.46
C ASN A 58 8.61 1.28 9.83
N ASN A 59 9.54 0.83 8.98
CA ASN A 59 10.32 -0.40 9.18
C ASN A 59 11.84 -0.14 9.25
N ALA A 60 12.28 1.05 9.65
CA ALA A 60 13.67 1.50 9.53
C ALA A 60 14.70 0.77 10.43
N ALA A 61 14.30 -0.25 11.19
CA ALA A 61 15.15 -0.93 12.18
C ALA A 61 15.09 -2.47 12.04
N VAL A 62 15.09 -2.98 10.81
CA VAL A 62 15.00 -4.44 10.58
C VAL A 62 16.22 -5.17 11.14
N ALA A 63 17.43 -4.64 10.92
CA ALA A 63 18.70 -5.15 11.45
C ALA A 63 19.84 -4.11 11.28
N PRO A 64 20.91 -4.18 12.09
CA PRO A 64 22.08 -3.31 11.92
C PRO A 64 22.72 -3.46 10.53
N GLY A 65 22.91 -2.34 9.82
CA GLY A 65 23.54 -2.31 8.50
C GLY A 65 22.63 -2.70 7.32
N PHE A 66 21.35 -3.02 7.57
CA PHE A 66 20.37 -3.27 6.53
C PHE A 66 19.46 -2.05 6.33
N PRO A 67 19.07 -1.75 5.08
CA PRO A 67 18.09 -0.70 4.81
C PRO A 67 16.72 -1.09 5.36
N GLU A 68 15.80 -0.12 5.34
CA GLU A 68 14.40 -0.34 5.71
C GLU A 68 13.74 -1.46 4.88
N ALA A 69 12.86 -2.26 5.52
CA ALA A 69 12.10 -3.27 4.80
C ALA A 69 11.20 -2.62 3.74
N ASN A 70 11.28 -3.14 2.52
CA ASN A 70 10.43 -2.76 1.41
C ASN A 70 9.49 -3.91 1.00
N PHE A 71 8.43 -3.57 0.28
CA PHE A 71 7.41 -4.51 -0.17
C PHE A 71 7.39 -4.56 -1.69
N HIS A 72 7.26 -5.75 -2.27
CA HIS A 72 7.23 -5.90 -3.72
C HIS A 72 6.07 -5.11 -4.33
N GLU A 73 6.34 -4.26 -5.32
CA GLU A 73 5.36 -3.34 -5.92
C GLU A 73 4.13 -4.06 -6.49
N SER A 74 4.26 -5.31 -6.93
CA SER A 74 3.15 -6.09 -7.50
C SER A 74 2.01 -6.40 -6.51
N ARG A 75 2.20 -6.15 -5.21
CA ARG A 75 1.17 -6.30 -4.18
C ARG A 75 0.27 -5.07 -4.04
N PHE A 76 0.53 -4.04 -4.83
CA PHE A 76 -0.17 -2.78 -4.78
C PHE A 76 -0.81 -2.47 -6.13
N ALA A 77 -1.84 -1.64 -6.07
CA ALA A 77 -2.47 -1.05 -7.24
C ALA A 77 -2.70 0.43 -7.00
N LEU A 78 -2.94 1.16 -8.09
CA LEU A 78 -3.37 2.55 -8.02
C LEU A 78 -4.70 2.65 -7.29
N VAL A 79 -4.86 3.71 -6.50
CA VAL A 79 -6.17 4.07 -5.98
C VAL A 79 -7.06 4.41 -7.17
N PRO A 80 -8.21 3.71 -7.37
CA PRO A 80 -9.15 4.08 -8.41
C PRO A 80 -9.62 5.52 -8.18
N PRO A 81 -9.82 6.32 -9.24
CA PRO A 81 -10.44 7.63 -9.09
C PRO A 81 -11.79 7.43 -8.43
N VAL A 82 -11.95 7.99 -7.23
CA VAL A 82 -13.23 7.95 -6.52
C VAL A 82 -14.14 8.94 -7.23
N GLU A 83 -15.10 8.45 -8.03
CA GLU A 83 -16.26 9.26 -8.38
C GLU A 83 -16.94 9.64 -7.06
N LYS A 84 -17.05 10.94 -6.77
CA LYS A 84 -17.83 11.42 -5.64
C LYS A 84 -19.28 11.03 -5.90
N ILE A 85 -19.72 9.90 -5.34
CA ILE A 85 -21.13 9.55 -5.32
C ILE A 85 -21.78 10.52 -4.33
N ASP A 86 -22.57 11.46 -4.84
CA ASP A 86 -23.39 12.33 -4.01
C ASP A 86 -24.57 11.51 -3.47
N ILE A 87 -24.44 11.03 -2.24
CA ILE A 87 -25.40 10.13 -1.58
C ILE A 87 -26.70 10.89 -1.20
N SER A 88 -26.73 12.21 -1.36
CA SER A 88 -27.91 13.03 -1.03
C SER A 88 -29.18 12.66 -1.82
N ALA A 89 -29.05 12.05 -3.00
CA ALA A 89 -30.19 11.64 -3.82
C ALA A 89 -30.89 10.34 -3.38
N ALA A 90 -30.31 9.55 -2.47
CA ALA A 90 -30.82 8.21 -2.12
C ALA A 90 -31.74 8.17 -0.90
N ILE A 91 -31.98 9.29 -0.21
CA ILE A 91 -32.71 9.34 1.07
C ILE A 91 -34.19 9.76 0.89
N GLU A 92 -34.61 10.24 -0.29
CA GLU A 92 -35.98 10.79 -0.47
C GLU A 92 -37.08 9.77 -0.81
N GLU A 93 -36.82 8.46 -0.82
CA GLU A 93 -37.84 7.46 -1.22
C GLU A 93 -38.27 6.49 -0.11
N VAL A 94 -38.44 6.94 1.15
CA VAL A 94 -39.22 6.17 2.17
C VAL A 94 -39.95 7.09 3.15
N VAL A 95 -40.76 8.04 2.68
CA VAL A 95 -41.89 8.56 3.48
C VAL A 95 -43.03 8.95 2.52
N LEU A 96 -43.77 7.95 2.01
CA LEU A 96 -45.10 8.20 1.46
C LEU A 96 -46.13 7.43 2.29
N ALA A 97 -46.90 8.25 3.03
CA ALA A 97 -48.26 8.06 3.56
C ALA A 97 -48.53 6.93 4.58
#